data_AF-A0A3S0PBR2-F1
#
_entry.id   AF-A0A3S0PBR2-F1
#
_cell.length_a   1.000
_cell.length_b   1.000
_cell.length_c   1.000
_cell.angle_alpha   90.00
_cell.angle_beta   90.00
_cell.angle_gamma   90.00
#
_symmetry.space_group_name_H-M   'P 1'
#
loop_
_entity.id
_entity.type
_entity.pdbx_description
1 polymer ?
#
loop_
_entity_poly.entity_id
_entity_poly.type
_entity_poly.pdbx_seq_one_letter_code
_entity_poly.pdbx_strand_id
1 'polypeptide(L)'
;MENVSKITQENFEDVYVDRIEVKQIDKFVCAEMGRQIHRYIKGMRGSKTMMENFEKAISHLTVEEKEVAIARYIDLNRKAISGLDFKVVLARAVANYCDTFDYMLTIINDKKRMSFYLDRIRSKYIRFHEVFEEQGNFGIKNYDGTIIVKPEYDFLRTCYIYVDDFIIIPIIAGKNGKLGLILPDENNTVVADFIYDDISLRDEYPYFEAKKGRKKILLNEKGEECSK
;
A
#
# COMPACT_ATOMS: atom_id res chain seq x y z
N MET A 1 -2.17 17.73 -25.39
CA MET A 1 -3.21 17.15 -26.27
C MET A 1 -2.55 16.00 -27.00
N GLU A 2 -2.71 14.78 -26.51
CA GLU A 2 -2.17 13.59 -27.18
C GLU A 2 -3.00 13.29 -28.44
N ASN A 3 -2.30 13.08 -29.55
CA ASN A 3 -2.86 12.66 -30.82
C ASN A 3 -3.33 11.21 -30.67
N VAL A 4 -4.55 11.00 -30.21
CA VAL A 4 -5.20 9.68 -30.27
C VAL A 4 -5.48 9.41 -31.74
N SER A 5 -4.67 8.57 -32.37
CA SER A 5 -4.90 8.10 -33.75
C SER A 5 -6.33 7.58 -33.86
N LYS A 6 -7.10 8.07 -34.86
CA LYS A 6 -8.45 7.57 -35.13
C LYS A 6 -8.42 6.04 -35.24
N ILE A 7 -9.32 5.38 -34.52
CA ILE A 7 -9.54 3.94 -34.65
C ILE A 7 -10.09 3.68 -36.06
N THR A 8 -9.36 2.89 -36.85
CA THR A 8 -9.72 2.40 -38.18
C THR A 8 -10.02 0.91 -38.08
N GLN A 9 -10.69 0.35 -39.08
CA GLN A 9 -10.97 -1.09 -39.12
C GLN A 9 -9.68 -1.94 -39.11
N GLU A 10 -8.60 -1.41 -39.68
CA GLU A 10 -7.28 -2.06 -39.77
C GLU A 10 -6.49 -1.99 -38.45
N ASN A 11 -6.72 -1.00 -37.60
CA ASN A 11 -6.04 -0.87 -36.30
C ASN A 11 -6.96 -1.16 -35.10
N PHE A 12 -8.21 -1.59 -35.35
CA PHE A 12 -9.22 -1.81 -34.32
C PHE A 12 -8.70 -2.80 -33.27
N GLU A 13 -8.18 -3.94 -33.69
CA GLU A 13 -7.65 -4.97 -32.77
C GLU A 13 -6.38 -4.52 -32.03
N ASP A 14 -5.58 -3.62 -32.61
CA ASP A 14 -4.33 -3.10 -32.01
C ASP A 14 -4.57 -1.93 -31.03
N VAL A 15 -5.65 -1.16 -31.22
CA VAL A 15 -5.90 0.11 -30.50
C VAL A 15 -7.13 0.04 -29.58
N TYR A 16 -8.10 -0.82 -29.89
CA TYR A 16 -9.31 -0.99 -29.07
C TYR A 16 -9.04 -1.88 -27.87
N VAL A 17 -9.06 -1.26 -26.69
CA VAL A 17 -9.10 -1.99 -25.42
C VAL A 17 -10.56 -2.14 -25.00
N ASP A 18 -11.06 -3.37 -24.97
CA ASP A 18 -12.41 -3.65 -24.50
C ASP A 18 -12.56 -3.23 -23.02
N ARG A 19 -13.46 -2.27 -22.78
CA ARG A 19 -13.74 -1.74 -21.44
C ARG A 19 -14.32 -2.80 -20.52
N ILE A 20 -15.04 -3.79 -21.06
CA ILE A 20 -15.59 -4.90 -20.27
C ILE A 20 -14.44 -5.80 -19.81
N GLU A 21 -13.54 -6.19 -20.71
CA GLU A 21 -12.36 -6.98 -20.38
C GLU A 21 -11.53 -6.33 -19.27
N VAL A 22 -11.18 -5.04 -19.43
CA VAL A 22 -10.42 -4.32 -18.42
C VAL A 22 -11.11 -4.37 -17.06
N LYS A 23 -12.41 -4.11 -17.03
CA LYS A 23 -13.19 -4.14 -15.78
C LYS A 23 -13.23 -5.53 -15.13
N GLN A 24 -13.39 -6.59 -15.92
CA GLN A 24 -13.42 -7.96 -15.39
C GLN A 24 -12.04 -8.40 -14.88
N ILE A 25 -10.98 -8.11 -15.64
CA ILE A 25 -9.61 -8.39 -15.21
C ILE A 25 -9.29 -7.62 -13.93
N ASP A 26 -9.56 -6.32 -13.88
CA ASP A 26 -9.33 -5.49 -12.69
C ASP A 26 -10.08 -6.04 -11.46
N LYS A 27 -11.38 -6.37 -11.63
CA LYS A 27 -12.20 -6.95 -10.56
C LYS A 27 -11.62 -8.27 -10.04
N PHE A 28 -11.20 -9.17 -10.93
CA PHE A 28 -10.62 -10.45 -10.53
C PHE A 28 -9.28 -10.27 -9.83
N VAL A 29 -8.38 -9.44 -10.40
CA VAL A 29 -7.08 -9.16 -9.79
C VAL A 29 -7.26 -8.54 -8.42
N CYS A 30 -8.18 -7.59 -8.24
CA CYS A 30 -8.47 -6.99 -6.94
C CYS A 30 -8.87 -8.05 -5.90
N ALA A 31 -9.67 -9.04 -6.28
CA ALA A 31 -10.02 -10.16 -5.41
C ALA A 31 -8.82 -11.06 -5.08
N GLU A 32 -7.96 -11.37 -6.06
CA GLU A 32 -6.73 -12.14 -5.82
C GLU A 32 -5.74 -11.42 -4.92
N MET A 33 -5.58 -10.10 -5.07
CA MET A 33 -4.71 -9.29 -4.22
C MET A 33 -5.24 -9.23 -2.77
N GLY A 34 -6.55 -9.08 -2.59
CA GLY A 34 -7.19 -9.20 -1.28
C GLY A 34 -6.95 -10.58 -0.65
N ARG A 35 -7.08 -11.67 -1.44
CA ARG A 35 -6.78 -13.03 -0.98
C ARG A 35 -5.29 -13.21 -0.63
N GLN A 36 -4.39 -12.57 -1.36
CA GLN A 36 -2.95 -12.61 -1.06
C GLN A 36 -2.66 -12.00 0.31
N ILE A 37 -3.26 -10.84 0.61
CA ILE A 37 -3.14 -10.20 1.92
C ILE A 37 -3.73 -11.08 3.01
N HIS A 38 -4.93 -11.64 2.80
CA HIS A 38 -5.54 -12.59 3.73
C HIS A 38 -4.58 -13.76 4.07
N ARG A 39 -3.97 -14.37 3.04
CA ARG A 39 -3.00 -15.46 3.25
C ARG A 39 -1.75 -15.01 4.00
N TYR A 40 -1.26 -13.81 3.72
CA TYR A 40 -0.10 -13.23 4.39
C TYR A 40 -0.36 -13.01 5.89
N ILE A 41 -1.50 -12.40 6.25
CA ILE A 41 -1.91 -12.20 7.65
C ILE A 41 -1.98 -13.55 8.38
N LYS A 42 -2.66 -14.53 7.78
CA LYS A 42 -2.77 -15.89 8.33
C LYS A 42 -1.41 -16.57 8.50
N GLY A 43 -0.50 -16.41 7.53
CA GLY A 43 0.83 -17.03 7.54
C GLY A 43 1.78 -16.48 8.61
N MET A 44 1.62 -15.22 9.01
CA MET A 44 2.45 -14.59 10.05
C MET A 44 2.01 -14.90 11.49
N ARG A 45 1.09 -15.85 11.69
CA ARG A 45 0.38 -16.05 12.97
C ARG A 45 -0.42 -14.81 13.41
N GLY A 46 -0.87 -13.97 12.46
CA GLY A 46 -1.82 -12.92 12.75
C GLY A 46 -3.07 -13.50 13.41
N SER A 47 -3.70 -12.72 14.31
CA SER A 47 -4.91 -13.19 14.96
C SER A 47 -6.05 -13.32 13.95
N LYS A 48 -6.99 -14.25 14.19
CA LYS A 48 -8.21 -14.37 13.38
C LYS A 48 -8.95 -13.03 13.28
N THR A 49 -8.92 -12.24 14.36
CA THR A 49 -9.52 -10.92 14.44
C THR A 49 -8.92 -9.93 13.44
N MET A 50 -7.59 -9.89 13.27
CA MET A 50 -6.94 -9.00 12.29
C MET A 50 -7.36 -9.32 10.86
N MET A 51 -7.49 -10.60 10.55
CA MET A 51 -7.94 -11.06 9.25
C MET A 51 -9.40 -10.64 8.99
N GLU A 52 -10.29 -10.87 9.97
CA GLU A 52 -11.70 -10.50 9.88
C GLU A 52 -11.88 -8.97 9.76
N ASN A 53 -11.08 -8.20 10.48
CA ASN A 53 -11.17 -6.75 10.43
C ASN A 53 -10.71 -6.19 9.08
N PHE A 54 -9.59 -6.69 8.52
CA PHE A 54 -9.17 -6.31 7.16
C PHE A 54 -10.26 -6.58 6.13
N GLU A 55 -10.87 -7.77 6.16
CA GLU A 55 -11.97 -8.14 5.26
C GLU A 55 -13.18 -7.22 5.44
N LYS A 56 -13.55 -6.92 6.68
CA LYS A 56 -14.64 -6.02 7.00
C LYS A 56 -14.37 -4.60 6.48
N ALA A 57 -13.16 -4.07 6.71
CA ALA A 57 -12.76 -2.73 6.33
C ALA A 57 -12.85 -2.49 4.82
N ILE A 58 -12.51 -3.50 4.01
CA ILE A 58 -12.61 -3.38 2.55
C ILE A 58 -13.96 -3.83 1.98
N SER A 59 -14.81 -4.54 2.73
CA SER A 59 -16.01 -5.20 2.21
C SER A 59 -16.98 -4.25 1.48
N HIS A 60 -17.16 -3.05 2.02
CA HIS A 60 -18.09 -2.02 1.52
C HIS A 60 -17.53 -1.16 0.39
N LEU A 61 -16.25 -1.29 0.07
CA LEU A 61 -15.56 -0.46 -0.93
C LEU A 61 -15.86 -0.94 -2.36
N THR A 62 -15.88 0.03 -3.29
CA THR A 62 -15.82 -0.22 -4.74
C THR A 62 -14.50 -0.90 -5.14
N VAL A 63 -14.39 -1.39 -6.38
CA VAL A 63 -13.14 -2.05 -6.84
C VAL A 63 -11.99 -1.05 -6.81
N GLU A 64 -12.22 0.16 -7.29
CA GLU A 64 -11.23 1.24 -7.35
C GLU A 64 -10.75 1.64 -5.94
N GLU A 65 -11.67 1.77 -4.99
CA GLU A 65 -11.32 2.05 -3.58
C GLU A 65 -10.56 0.89 -2.93
N LYS A 66 -10.96 -0.36 -3.21
CA LYS A 66 -10.23 -1.56 -2.75
C LYS A 66 -8.80 -1.58 -3.29
N GLU A 67 -8.61 -1.25 -4.56
CA GLU A 67 -7.29 -1.19 -5.17
C GLU A 67 -6.37 -0.21 -4.44
N VAL A 68 -6.87 0.99 -4.12
CA VAL A 68 -6.12 1.99 -3.35
C VAL A 68 -5.80 1.50 -1.94
N ALA A 69 -6.78 0.92 -1.25
CA ALA A 69 -6.61 0.39 0.10
C ALA A 69 -5.58 -0.76 0.15
N ILE A 70 -5.68 -1.71 -0.79
CA ILE A 70 -4.75 -2.83 -0.96
C ILE A 70 -3.34 -2.31 -1.27
N ALA A 71 -3.20 -1.33 -2.17
CA ALA A 71 -1.90 -0.75 -2.52
C ALA A 71 -1.22 -0.12 -1.30
N ARG A 72 -1.97 0.64 -0.48
CA ARG A 72 -1.47 1.20 0.79
C ARG A 72 -1.03 0.10 1.76
N TYR A 73 -1.83 -0.96 1.89
CA TYR A 73 -1.45 -2.10 2.73
C TYR A 73 -0.14 -2.74 2.25
N ILE A 74 0.02 -2.95 0.94
CA ILE A 74 1.21 -3.57 0.34
C ILE A 74 2.44 -2.68 0.51
N ASP A 75 2.31 -1.36 0.39
CA ASP A 75 3.42 -0.43 0.62
C ASP A 75 3.96 -0.52 2.06
N LEU A 76 3.05 -0.59 3.04
CA LEU A 76 3.40 -0.79 4.44
C LEU A 76 3.87 -2.23 4.72
N ASN A 77 3.37 -3.22 3.97
CA ASN A 77 3.66 -4.64 4.18
C ASN A 77 4.24 -5.27 2.92
N ARG A 78 5.39 -4.78 2.43
CA ARG A 78 5.94 -5.20 1.12
C ARG A 78 6.16 -6.72 0.99
N LYS A 79 6.39 -7.41 2.11
CA LYS A 79 6.50 -8.88 2.16
C LYS A 79 5.19 -9.61 1.83
N ALA A 80 4.04 -8.94 1.90
CA ALA A 80 2.73 -9.51 1.54
C ALA A 80 2.67 -10.03 0.11
N ILE A 81 3.45 -9.44 -0.79
CA ILE A 81 3.55 -9.87 -2.19
C ILE A 81 4.87 -10.58 -2.50
N SER A 82 5.69 -10.88 -1.49
CA SER A 82 6.95 -11.60 -1.69
C SER A 82 6.67 -12.99 -2.26
N GLY A 83 7.24 -13.29 -3.43
CA GLY A 83 7.04 -14.56 -4.14
C GLY A 83 5.72 -14.64 -4.93
N LEU A 84 4.91 -13.58 -5.00
CA LEU A 84 3.74 -13.53 -5.87
C LEU A 84 4.19 -13.33 -7.34
N ASP A 85 3.78 -14.22 -8.22
CA ASP A 85 3.96 -14.05 -9.66
C ASP A 85 2.74 -13.38 -10.30
N PHE A 86 2.89 -12.11 -10.69
CA PHE A 86 1.83 -11.33 -11.35
C PHE A 86 1.41 -11.91 -12.70
N LYS A 87 2.26 -12.67 -13.40
CA LYS A 87 1.87 -13.36 -14.63
C LYS A 87 0.85 -14.46 -14.35
N VAL A 88 1.00 -15.18 -13.24
CA VAL A 88 0.04 -16.20 -12.80
C VAL A 88 -1.28 -15.54 -12.39
N VAL A 89 -1.23 -14.42 -11.68
CA VAL A 89 -2.43 -13.65 -11.32
C VAL A 89 -3.18 -13.19 -12.58
N LEU A 90 -2.46 -12.61 -13.54
CA LEU A 90 -3.04 -12.18 -14.81
C LEU A 90 -3.61 -13.35 -15.61
N ALA A 91 -2.89 -14.47 -15.72
CA ALA A 91 -3.38 -15.64 -16.45
C ALA A 91 -4.70 -16.17 -15.86
N ARG A 92 -4.86 -16.16 -14.53
CA ARG A 92 -6.12 -16.53 -13.87
C ARG A 92 -7.23 -15.52 -14.14
N ALA A 93 -6.90 -14.22 -14.17
CA ALA A 93 -7.87 -13.18 -14.50
C ALA A 93 -8.39 -13.30 -15.93
N VAL A 94 -7.47 -13.54 -16.88
CA VAL A 94 -7.81 -13.80 -18.29
C VAL A 94 -8.66 -15.06 -18.41
N ALA A 95 -8.28 -16.15 -17.74
CA ALA A 95 -9.05 -17.39 -17.73
C ALA A 95 -10.46 -17.21 -17.12
N ASN A 96 -10.63 -16.33 -16.13
CA ASN A 96 -11.94 -16.02 -15.55
C ASN A 96 -12.81 -15.16 -16.47
N TYR A 97 -12.18 -14.33 -17.31
CA TYR A 97 -12.87 -13.47 -18.27
C TYR A 97 -13.31 -14.23 -19.54
N CYS A 98 -12.52 -15.19 -20.00
CA CYS A 98 -12.76 -15.87 -21.27
C CYS A 98 -13.79 -17.00 -21.14
N ASP A 99 -14.71 -17.09 -22.10
CA ASP A 99 -15.69 -18.19 -22.19
C ASP A 99 -15.14 -19.45 -22.87
N THR A 100 -14.04 -19.34 -23.62
CA THR A 100 -13.41 -20.46 -24.33
C THR A 100 -11.90 -20.49 -24.15
N PHE A 101 -11.34 -21.70 -24.19
CA PHE A 101 -9.89 -21.91 -24.08
C PHE A 101 -9.12 -21.29 -25.26
N ASP A 102 -9.67 -21.38 -26.48
CA ASP A 102 -9.04 -20.81 -27.67
C ASP A 102 -8.95 -19.28 -27.58
N TYR A 103 -10.02 -18.62 -27.11
CA TYR A 103 -9.99 -17.18 -26.91
C TYR A 103 -9.01 -16.76 -25.79
N MET A 104 -8.96 -17.56 -24.71
CA MET A 104 -7.96 -17.37 -23.67
C MET A 104 -6.52 -17.46 -24.22
N LEU A 105 -6.23 -18.43 -25.10
CA LEU A 105 -4.93 -18.56 -25.75
C LEU A 105 -4.61 -17.36 -26.66
N THR A 106 -5.61 -16.80 -27.36
CA THR A 106 -5.42 -15.58 -28.14
C THR A 106 -4.92 -14.42 -27.26
N ILE A 107 -5.53 -14.22 -26.08
CA ILE A 107 -5.10 -13.16 -25.15
C ILE A 107 -3.73 -13.47 -24.54
N ILE A 108 -3.52 -14.70 -24.06
CA ILE A 108 -2.26 -15.09 -23.39
C ILE A 108 -1.05 -14.98 -24.33
N ASN A 109 -1.23 -15.29 -25.61
CA ASN A 109 -0.16 -15.23 -26.61
C ASN A 109 0.06 -13.82 -27.18
N ASP A 110 -0.87 -12.88 -26.95
CA ASP A 110 -0.68 -11.47 -27.30
C ASP A 110 0.25 -10.79 -26.29
N LYS A 111 1.53 -10.66 -26.69
CA LYS A 111 2.57 -10.04 -25.86
C LYS A 111 2.28 -8.58 -25.51
N LYS A 112 1.68 -7.81 -26.43
CA LYS A 112 1.41 -6.38 -26.18
C LYS A 112 0.32 -6.25 -25.13
N ARG A 113 -0.78 -7.00 -25.29
CA ARG A 113 -1.91 -7.01 -24.36
C ARG A 113 -1.51 -7.54 -22.98
N MET A 114 -0.72 -8.61 -22.93
CA MET A 114 -0.19 -9.13 -21.67
C MET A 114 0.74 -8.14 -20.97
N SER A 115 1.59 -7.41 -21.70
CA SER A 115 2.42 -6.35 -21.12
C SER A 115 1.56 -5.22 -20.56
N PHE A 116 0.57 -4.76 -21.32
CA PHE A 116 -0.36 -3.73 -20.90
C PHE A 116 -1.03 -4.08 -19.56
N TYR A 117 -1.57 -5.30 -19.43
CA TYR A 117 -2.21 -5.72 -18.19
C TYR A 117 -1.22 -5.91 -17.03
N LEU A 118 -0.01 -6.43 -17.28
CA LEU A 118 1.00 -6.54 -16.24
C LEU A 118 1.42 -5.17 -15.68
N ASP A 119 1.63 -4.20 -16.56
CA ASP A 119 2.01 -2.84 -16.17
C ASP A 119 0.85 -2.13 -15.46
N ARG A 120 -0.39 -2.35 -15.91
CA ARG A 120 -1.60 -1.89 -15.23
C ARG A 120 -1.73 -2.47 -13.82
N ILE A 121 -1.55 -3.77 -13.65
CA ILE A 121 -1.61 -4.42 -12.33
C ILE A 121 -0.52 -3.85 -11.43
N ARG A 122 0.72 -3.77 -11.92
CA ARG A 122 1.85 -3.23 -11.14
C ARG A 122 1.60 -1.78 -10.72
N SER A 123 1.19 -0.90 -11.63
CA SER A 123 0.94 0.51 -11.31
C SER A 123 -0.22 0.73 -10.32
N LYS A 124 -1.17 -0.22 -10.25
CA LYS A 124 -2.24 -0.18 -9.25
C LYS A 124 -1.77 -0.56 -7.86
N TYR A 125 -0.99 -1.64 -7.72
CA TYR A 125 -0.69 -2.23 -6.41
C TYR A 125 0.73 -1.99 -5.90
N ILE A 126 1.70 -1.70 -6.79
CA ILE A 126 3.09 -1.42 -6.44
C ILE A 126 3.28 0.09 -6.37
N ARG A 127 2.82 0.67 -5.26
CA ARG A 127 2.82 2.11 -5.00
C ARG A 127 3.65 2.41 -3.75
N PHE A 128 4.96 2.22 -3.89
CA PHE A 128 5.87 2.31 -2.75
C PHE A 128 6.27 3.74 -2.43
N HIS A 129 6.25 4.09 -1.14
CA HIS A 129 6.96 5.28 -0.68
C HIS A 129 8.48 5.05 -0.69
N GLU A 130 9.23 6.14 -0.78
CA GLU A 130 10.68 6.16 -0.74
C GLU A 130 11.14 7.04 0.41
N VAL A 131 11.98 6.50 1.29
CA VAL A 131 12.73 7.30 2.25
C VAL A 131 13.97 7.83 1.52
N PHE A 132 14.17 9.14 1.54
CA PHE A 132 15.28 9.79 0.85
C PHE A 132 16.05 10.70 1.83
N GLU A 133 17.27 11.04 1.46
CA GLU A 133 18.14 11.94 2.23
C GLU A 133 18.47 13.20 1.42
N GLU A 134 18.39 14.36 2.06
CA GLU A 134 18.79 15.64 1.51
C GLU A 134 19.56 16.44 2.57
N GLN A 135 20.82 16.79 2.26
CA GLN A 135 21.70 17.54 3.16
C GLN A 135 21.88 16.93 4.57
N GLY A 136 21.86 15.59 4.67
CA GLY A 136 21.98 14.86 5.94
C GLY A 136 20.68 14.65 6.70
N ASN A 137 19.55 15.16 6.17
CA ASN A 137 18.22 14.99 6.76
C ASN A 137 17.37 14.04 5.91
N PHE A 138 16.54 13.24 6.58
CA PHE A 138 15.67 12.25 5.96
C PHE A 138 14.26 12.80 5.76
N GLY A 139 13.70 12.51 4.59
CA GLY A 139 12.30 12.74 4.22
C GLY A 139 11.67 11.50 3.60
N ILE A 140 10.37 11.60 3.28
CA ILE A 140 9.62 10.53 2.60
C ILE A 140 8.85 11.11 1.42
N LYS A 141 9.01 10.46 0.25
CA LYS A 141 8.20 10.69 -0.94
C LYS A 141 7.20 9.56 -1.11
N ASN A 142 5.98 9.91 -1.50
CA ASN A 142 4.98 8.96 -1.94
C ASN A 142 5.34 8.40 -3.34
N TYR A 143 4.62 7.37 -3.78
CA TYR A 143 4.90 6.69 -5.06
C TYR A 143 4.80 7.59 -6.31
N ASP A 144 4.05 8.69 -6.19
CA ASP A 144 3.88 9.70 -7.24
C ASP A 144 4.94 10.82 -7.18
N GLY A 145 5.89 10.73 -6.24
CA GLY A 145 6.95 11.71 -6.02
C GLY A 145 6.57 12.85 -5.05
N THR A 146 5.33 12.90 -4.58
CA THR A 146 4.88 13.92 -3.61
C THR A 146 5.64 13.75 -2.29
N ILE A 147 6.20 14.83 -1.75
CA ILE A 147 6.91 14.80 -0.47
C ILE A 147 5.87 14.80 0.66
N ILE A 148 5.69 13.65 1.31
CA ILE A 148 4.75 13.47 2.43
C ILE A 148 5.41 13.70 3.79
N VAL A 149 6.74 13.64 3.85
CA VAL A 149 7.56 14.08 4.99
C VAL A 149 8.75 14.85 4.46
N LYS A 150 8.91 16.12 4.86
CA LYS A 150 10.03 16.97 4.40
C LYS A 150 11.34 16.51 5.04
N PRO A 151 12.49 16.69 4.36
CA PRO A 151 13.79 16.26 4.85
C PRO A 151 14.31 17.19 5.95
N GLU A 152 13.78 17.04 7.16
CA GLU A 152 14.07 17.87 8.33
C GLU A 152 14.51 17.07 9.57
N TYR A 153 14.70 15.76 9.41
CA TYR A 153 14.88 14.82 10.51
C TYR A 153 16.18 14.03 10.36
N ASP A 154 16.91 13.86 11.47
CA ASP A 154 18.16 13.09 11.49
C ASP A 154 17.89 11.57 11.39
N PHE A 155 16.64 11.16 11.59
CA PHE A 155 16.19 9.77 11.58
C PHE A 155 14.69 9.70 11.28
N LEU A 156 14.28 8.70 10.49
CA LEU A 156 12.89 8.33 10.28
C LEU A 156 12.71 6.83 10.39
N ARG A 157 11.62 6.42 11.04
CA ARG A 157 11.15 5.03 11.07
C ARG A 157 9.66 4.99 10.83
N THR A 158 9.28 4.50 9.65
CA THR A 158 7.88 4.23 9.32
C THR A 158 7.33 3.13 10.22
N CYS A 159 6.22 3.42 10.89
CA CYS A 159 5.57 2.50 11.80
C CYS A 159 4.58 1.63 11.02
N TYR A 160 4.92 0.36 10.90
CA TYR A 160 4.05 -0.65 10.31
C TYR A 160 3.11 -1.15 11.40
N ILE A 161 1.92 -0.57 11.51
CA ILE A 161 0.90 -1.15 12.37
C ILE A 161 -0.22 -1.66 11.48
N TYR A 162 -0.63 -2.89 11.77
CA TYR A 162 -1.88 -3.49 11.36
C TYR A 162 -3.04 -2.78 12.07
N VAL A 163 -3.21 -1.48 11.84
CA VAL A 163 -4.46 -0.86 12.27
C VAL A 163 -5.45 -1.16 11.16
N ASP A 164 -6.16 -2.24 11.43
CA ASP A 164 -7.32 -2.79 10.76
C ASP A 164 -8.31 -1.74 10.18
N ASP A 165 -8.27 -0.50 10.68
CA ASP A 165 -9.12 0.62 10.27
C ASP A 165 -8.45 1.60 9.27
N PHE A 166 -7.31 1.26 8.65
CA PHE A 166 -6.57 2.14 7.72
C PHE A 166 -6.19 3.51 8.30
N ILE A 167 -6.08 3.62 9.63
CA ILE A 167 -5.71 4.84 10.32
C ILE A 167 -4.27 5.21 9.94
N ILE A 168 -4.03 6.49 9.66
CA ILE A 168 -2.69 7.01 9.43
C ILE A 168 -1.92 6.91 10.75
N ILE A 169 -0.91 6.06 10.77
CA ILE A 169 -0.05 5.90 11.93
C ILE A 169 1.11 6.89 11.85
N PRO A 170 1.41 7.62 12.94
CA PRO A 170 2.54 8.52 12.97
C PRO A 170 3.87 7.80 12.71
N ILE A 171 4.80 8.53 12.12
CA ILE A 171 6.18 8.12 11.91
C ILE A 171 6.98 8.50 13.15
N ILE A 172 7.85 7.60 13.61
CA ILE A 172 8.86 7.94 14.61
C ILE A 172 9.95 8.74 13.91
N ALA A 173 10.15 9.97 14.34
CA ALA A 173 11.14 10.88 13.78
C ALA A 173 12.17 11.26 14.86
N GLY A 174 13.42 11.44 14.45
CA GLY A 174 14.50 11.98 15.27
C GLY A 174 14.84 13.40 14.88
N LYS A 175 15.01 14.28 15.87
CA LYS A 175 15.48 15.66 15.68
C LYS A 175 16.34 16.07 16.88
N ASN A 176 17.56 16.51 16.63
CA ASN A 176 18.51 16.96 17.66
C ASN A 176 18.74 15.91 18.77
N GLY A 177 18.80 14.63 18.40
CA GLY A 177 19.05 13.53 19.35
C GLY A 177 17.86 13.17 20.25
N LYS A 178 16.66 13.70 19.99
CA LYS A 178 15.41 13.29 20.63
C LYS A 178 14.45 12.74 19.60
N LEU A 179 13.52 11.89 20.07
CA LEU A 179 12.47 11.31 19.25
C LEU A 179 11.13 11.98 19.53
N GLY A 180 10.31 12.02 18.48
CA GLY A 180 8.91 12.47 18.49
C GLY A 180 8.08 11.67 17.49
N LEU A 181 6.81 12.02 17.38
CA LEU A 181 5.87 11.43 16.43
C LEU A 181 5.34 12.50 15.48
N ILE A 182 5.33 12.19 14.18
CA ILE A 182 4.84 13.10 13.14
C ILE A 182 3.88 12.39 12.19
N LEU A 183 2.96 13.13 11.57
CA LEU A 183 2.11 12.59 10.51
C LEU A 183 2.80 12.69 9.14
N PRO A 184 2.63 11.68 8.26
CA PRO A 184 3.01 11.77 6.85
C PRO A 184 1.97 12.55 6.04
N ASP A 185 1.77 13.82 6.38
CA ASP A 185 0.69 14.67 5.87
C ASP A 185 1.17 15.90 5.07
N GLU A 186 2.39 15.83 4.52
CA GLU A 186 3.08 16.90 3.79
C GLU A 186 3.49 18.10 4.64
N ASN A 187 2.88 18.27 5.82
CA ASN A 187 3.08 19.40 6.71
C ASN A 187 4.01 19.09 7.87
N ASN A 188 4.48 17.85 7.99
CA ASN A 188 5.30 17.41 9.12
C ASN A 188 4.58 17.64 10.46
N THR A 189 3.24 17.45 10.50
CA THR A 189 2.46 17.73 11.71
C THR A 189 2.97 16.91 12.87
N VAL A 190 3.48 17.59 13.90
CA VAL A 190 3.98 16.96 15.13
C VAL A 190 2.79 16.59 16.00
N VAL A 191 2.67 15.31 16.32
CA VAL A 191 1.62 14.80 17.23
C VAL A 191 2.19 14.42 18.59
N ALA A 192 3.49 14.13 18.68
CA ALA A 192 4.21 14.06 19.95
C ALA A 192 5.56 14.78 19.83
N ASP A 193 5.84 15.66 20.79
CA ASP A 193 7.03 16.51 20.77
C ASP A 193 8.34 15.71 20.77
N PHE A 194 9.41 16.33 20.27
CA PHE A 194 10.78 15.79 20.26
C PHE A 194 11.44 15.87 21.64
N ILE A 195 10.88 15.16 22.62
CA ILE A 195 11.31 15.18 24.03
C ILE A 195 11.67 13.79 24.57
N TYR A 196 11.48 12.75 23.77
CA TYR A 196 11.68 11.37 24.19
C TYR A 196 13.10 10.89 23.86
N ASP A 197 13.67 10.09 24.75
CA ASP A 197 14.97 9.45 24.55
C ASP A 197 14.85 8.23 23.63
N ASP A 198 13.68 7.58 23.64
CA ASP A 198 13.36 6.41 22.83
C ASP A 198 11.85 6.31 22.59
N ILE A 199 11.44 5.76 21.45
CA ILE A 199 10.06 5.45 21.11
C ILE A 199 10.06 4.10 20.39
N SER A 200 9.23 3.18 20.88
CA SER A 200 9.08 1.84 20.35
C SER A 200 7.62 1.52 20.03
N LEU A 201 7.44 0.60 19.07
CA LEU A 201 6.12 0.17 18.62
C LEU A 201 5.62 -1.00 19.47
N ARG A 202 4.32 -1.01 19.76
CA ARG A 202 3.62 -2.10 20.45
C ARG A 202 2.67 -2.80 19.49
N ASP A 203 2.39 -4.08 19.77
CA ASP A 203 1.45 -4.90 19.00
C ASP A 203 -0.02 -4.66 19.40
N GLU A 204 -0.26 -3.87 20.45
CA GLU A 204 -1.59 -3.56 20.98
C GLU A 204 -1.70 -2.06 21.34
N TYR A 205 -2.92 -1.55 21.33
CA TYR A 205 -3.20 -0.19 21.75
C TYR A 205 -2.88 0.01 23.25
N PRO A 206 -2.36 1.19 23.69
CA PRO A 206 -1.81 2.28 22.89
C PRO A 206 -0.52 1.89 22.14
N TYR A 207 -0.43 2.23 20.87
CA TYR A 207 0.53 1.62 19.96
C TYR A 207 2.00 2.01 20.14
N PHE A 208 2.30 2.99 20.98
CA PHE A 208 3.67 3.46 21.19
C PHE A 208 4.05 3.41 22.67
N GLU A 209 5.25 2.92 22.96
CA GLU A 209 5.90 3.07 24.25
C GLU A 209 7.09 4.03 24.10
N ALA A 210 7.00 5.18 24.76
CA ALA A 210 8.03 6.20 24.77
C ALA A 210 8.78 6.23 26.11
N LYS A 211 10.04 6.64 26.08
CA LYS A 211 10.89 6.81 27.26
C LYS A 211 11.32 8.25 27.41
N LYS A 212 11.12 8.82 28.60
CA LYS A 212 11.62 10.14 28.99
C LYS A 212 12.37 10.04 30.32
N GLY A 213 13.70 10.04 30.25
CA GLY A 213 14.59 9.72 31.36
C GLY A 213 14.34 8.28 31.86
N ARG A 214 13.87 8.16 33.10
CA ARG A 214 13.52 6.86 33.72
C ARG A 214 12.05 6.49 33.58
N LYS A 215 11.21 7.38 33.05
CA LYS A 215 9.76 7.15 32.92
C LYS A 215 9.44 6.47 31.59
N LYS A 216 8.56 5.48 31.65
CA LYS A 216 7.90 4.87 30.49
C LYS A 216 6.50 5.47 30.35
N ILE A 217 6.14 5.86 29.14
CA ILE A 217 4.90 6.55 28.79
C ILE A 217 4.27 5.80 27.62
N LEU A 218 2.96 5.56 27.67
CA LEU A 218 2.22 4.99 26.54
C LEU A 218 1.58 6.12 25.75
N LEU A 219 1.73 6.10 24.43
CA LEU A 219 1.13 7.08 23.53
C LEU A 219 0.18 6.39 22.54
N ASN A 220 -0.94 7.05 22.24
CA ASN A 220 -1.83 6.64 21.14
C ASN A 220 -1.35 7.20 19.79
N GLU A 221 -2.11 6.95 18.73
CA GLU A 221 -1.86 7.44 17.37
C GLU A 221 -1.92 8.97 17.23
N LYS A 222 -2.46 9.67 18.23
CA LYS A 222 -2.50 11.13 18.31
C LYS A 222 -1.36 11.71 19.16
N GLY A 223 -0.47 10.86 19.67
CA GLY A 223 0.61 11.27 20.56
C GLY A 223 0.16 11.63 21.97
N GLU A 224 -1.08 11.30 22.35
CA GLU A 224 -1.64 11.57 23.67
C GLU A 224 -1.20 10.50 24.68
N GLU A 225 -0.81 10.93 25.88
CA GLU A 225 -0.45 10.00 26.96
C GLU A 225 -1.66 9.20 27.42
N CYS A 226 -1.53 7.88 27.41
CA CYS A 226 -2.56 6.96 27.87
C CYS A 226 -2.19 6.39 29.23
N SER A 227 -3.19 6.30 30.12
CA SER A 227 -3.09 5.54 31.36
C SER A 227 -2.80 4.06 31.04
N LYS A 228 -1.95 3.43 31.86
CA LYS A 228 -1.77 1.97 31.83
C LYS A 228 -3.04 1.24 32.25
#